data_AF-A0A1S3DHA0-F1
#
_entry.id   AF-A0A1S3DHA0-F1
#
_cell.length_a   1.000
_cell.length_b   1.000
_cell.length_c   1.000
_cell.angle_alpha   90.00
_cell.angle_beta   90.00
_cell.angle_gamma   90.00
#
_symmetry.space_group_name_H-M   'P 1'
#
loop_
_entity.id
_entity.type
_entity.pdbx_description
1 polymer ?
#
loop_
_entity_poly.entity_id
_entity_poly.type
_entity_poly.pdbx_seq_one_letter_code
_entity_poly.pdbx_strand_id
1 'polypeptide(L)'
;MPRPVCRLLPLRRTELGGLWTLCLQVVAHQESIPEEVLAQFGYAPDTVKVFSVPEIIRMKTCQENTEATEFSFTSALDLLDHVDTDDERSSLLLEIWLMAILRDQERYLTPLADNEDPSLVIQDLMFFRVVDVIVRFDSNLSSYLPPLSQFLECEDLPSTLRSSPQFKYLMELGYEHVTQALKSGYGTAGTAVEEMQA
;
A
#
# COMPACT_ATOMS: atom_id res chain seq x y z
N MET A 1 -11.64 -48.21 -14.62
CA MET A 1 -11.34 -46.77 -14.69
C MET A 1 -10.24 -46.47 -13.67
N PRO A 2 -8.96 -46.34 -14.06
CA PRO A 2 -7.92 -45.94 -13.11
C PRO A 2 -7.90 -44.41 -12.98
N ARG A 3 -7.78 -43.93 -11.74
CA ARG A 3 -7.61 -42.50 -11.40
C ARG A 3 -6.25 -42.01 -11.90
N PRO A 4 -6.12 -40.74 -12.36
CA PRO A 4 -4.83 -40.19 -12.73
C PRO A 4 -3.97 -40.03 -11.47
N VAL A 5 -2.82 -40.70 -11.46
CA VAL A 5 -1.78 -40.51 -10.47
C VAL A 5 -1.08 -39.20 -10.81
N CYS A 6 -1.31 -38.15 -10.01
CA CYS A 6 -0.50 -36.93 -10.06
C CYS A 6 0.95 -37.32 -9.77
N ARG A 7 1.78 -37.35 -10.82
CA ARG A 7 3.23 -37.42 -10.69
C ARG A 7 3.69 -36.06 -10.17
N LEU A 8 3.85 -35.95 -8.86
CA LEU A 8 4.61 -34.86 -8.25
C LEU A 8 6.04 -34.94 -8.81
N LEU A 9 6.39 -33.96 -9.65
CA LEU A 9 7.77 -33.75 -10.09
C LEU A 9 8.64 -33.47 -8.86
N PRO A 10 9.85 -34.04 -8.77
CA PRO A 10 10.77 -33.73 -7.69
C PRO A 10 11.33 -32.32 -7.93
N LEU A 11 10.72 -31.31 -7.30
CA LEU A 11 11.28 -29.96 -7.25
C LEU A 11 12.63 -30.02 -6.53
N ARG A 12 13.68 -29.47 -7.16
CA ARG A 12 15.05 -29.53 -6.64
C ARG A 12 15.13 -28.76 -5.32
N ARG A 13 15.89 -29.29 -4.37
CA ARG A 13 16.09 -28.78 -3.00
C ARG A 13 16.56 -27.31 -2.91
N THR A 14 17.06 -26.74 -4.00
CA THR A 14 17.46 -25.33 -4.11
C THR A 14 16.29 -24.37 -4.38
N GLU A 15 15.23 -24.80 -5.05
CA GLU A 15 14.03 -23.97 -5.27
C GLU A 15 13.12 -23.94 -4.04
N LEU A 16 13.20 -24.99 -3.22
CA LEU A 16 12.62 -25.02 -1.88
C LEU A 16 13.29 -23.99 -0.94
N GLY A 17 14.53 -23.57 -1.17
CA GLY A 17 15.14 -22.52 -0.33
C GLY A 17 14.37 -21.20 -0.39
N GLY A 18 14.02 -20.74 -1.60
CA GLY A 18 13.30 -19.48 -1.81
C GLY A 18 11.81 -19.57 -1.49
N LEU A 19 11.15 -20.66 -1.92
CA LEU A 19 9.71 -20.87 -1.67
C LEU A 19 9.37 -20.94 -0.17
N TRP A 20 10.25 -21.52 0.65
CA TRP A 20 9.99 -21.62 2.09
C TRP A 20 10.21 -20.30 2.82
N THR A 21 11.18 -19.48 2.40
CA THR A 21 11.37 -18.12 2.91
C THR A 21 10.16 -17.24 2.58
N LEU A 22 9.65 -17.33 1.35
CA LEU A 22 8.47 -16.57 0.91
C LEU A 22 7.20 -16.96 1.70
N CYS A 23 6.97 -18.26 1.93
CA CYS A 23 5.84 -18.70 2.75
C CYS A 23 5.94 -18.25 4.22
N LEU A 24 7.15 -18.20 4.80
CA LEU A 24 7.36 -17.74 6.17
C LEU A 24 7.06 -16.24 6.32
N GLN A 25 7.37 -15.42 5.31
CA GLN A 25 7.03 -14.00 5.31
C GLN A 25 5.52 -13.80 5.35
N VAL A 26 4.76 -14.46 4.48
CA VAL A 26 3.30 -14.37 4.44
C VAL A 26 2.67 -14.78 5.78
N VAL A 27 3.17 -15.84 6.43
CA VAL A 27 2.70 -16.27 7.75
C VAL A 27 3.00 -15.21 8.82
N ALA A 28 4.19 -14.62 8.82
CA ALA A 28 4.52 -13.55 9.76
C ALA A 28 3.61 -12.32 9.59
N HIS A 29 3.24 -11.97 8.35
CA HIS A 29 2.27 -10.90 8.10
C HIS A 29 0.88 -11.26 8.64
N GLN A 30 0.44 -12.52 8.51
CA GLN A 30 -0.82 -12.97 9.09
C GLN A 30 -0.80 -12.92 10.64
N GLU A 31 0.29 -13.36 11.28
CA GLU A 31 0.43 -13.29 12.74
C GLU A 31 0.45 -11.85 13.27
N SER A 32 0.83 -10.88 12.44
CA SER A 32 0.79 -9.46 12.81
C SER A 32 -0.61 -8.82 12.77
N ILE A 33 -1.64 -9.54 12.31
CA ILE A 33 -3.01 -9.01 12.27
C ILE A 33 -3.57 -8.95 13.70
N PRO A 34 -4.09 -7.80 14.16
CA PRO A 34 -4.67 -7.71 15.51
C PRO A 34 -5.86 -8.65 15.69
N GLU A 35 -5.94 -9.32 16.85
CA GLU A 35 -7.03 -10.24 17.19
C GLU A 35 -8.41 -9.57 17.14
N GLU A 36 -8.47 -8.27 17.46
CA GLU A 36 -9.71 -7.49 17.38
C GLU A 36 -10.26 -7.42 15.95
N VAL A 37 -9.37 -7.29 14.95
CA VAL A 37 -9.76 -7.31 13.54
C VAL A 37 -10.25 -8.71 13.18
N LEU A 38 -9.52 -9.77 13.56
CA LEU A 38 -9.94 -11.15 13.31
C LEU A 38 -11.33 -11.46 13.89
N ALA A 39 -11.60 -10.98 15.11
CA ALA A 39 -12.89 -11.14 15.79
C ALA A 39 -14.03 -10.43 15.05
N GLN A 40 -13.79 -9.25 14.46
CA GLN A 40 -14.80 -8.52 13.68
C GLN A 40 -15.22 -9.29 12.42
N PHE A 41 -14.32 -10.07 11.84
CA PHE A 41 -14.62 -10.97 10.71
C PHE A 41 -15.08 -12.37 11.15
N GLY A 42 -15.31 -12.59 12.45
CA GLY A 42 -15.86 -13.82 13.00
C GLY A 42 -14.86 -14.96 13.20
N TYR A 43 -13.56 -14.67 13.20
CA TYR A 43 -12.52 -15.66 13.48
C TYR A 43 -12.25 -15.74 14.99
N ALA A 44 -12.19 -16.97 15.53
CA ALA A 44 -11.69 -17.21 16.88
C ALA A 44 -10.16 -17.38 16.85
N PRO A 45 -9.41 -16.89 17.87
CA PRO A 45 -7.95 -16.95 17.92
C PRO A 45 -7.38 -18.36 17.69
N ASP A 46 -8.10 -19.39 18.18
CA ASP A 46 -7.65 -20.78 18.15
C ASP A 46 -8.01 -21.52 16.84
N THR A 47 -8.81 -20.90 15.96
CA THR A 47 -9.33 -21.55 14.74
C THR A 47 -9.13 -20.71 13.49
N VAL A 48 -8.17 -19.79 13.49
CA VAL A 48 -7.88 -18.94 12.33
C VAL A 48 -7.32 -19.80 11.20
N LYS A 49 -7.94 -19.74 10.03
CA LYS A 49 -7.43 -20.39 8.81
C LYS A 49 -6.17 -19.67 8.33
N VAL A 50 -5.39 -20.31 7.46
CA VAL A 50 -4.37 -19.60 6.70
C VAL A 50 -5.07 -18.73 5.64
N PHE A 51 -4.76 -17.44 5.64
CA PHE A 51 -5.29 -16.46 4.69
C PHE A 51 -4.47 -16.43 3.41
N SER A 52 -5.12 -16.09 2.31
CA SER A 52 -4.41 -15.71 1.08
C SER A 52 -3.78 -14.32 1.21
N VAL A 53 -2.80 -14.00 0.37
CA VAL A 53 -2.17 -12.68 0.33
C VAL A 53 -3.19 -11.53 0.18
N PRO A 54 -4.17 -11.61 -0.76
CA PRO A 54 -5.25 -10.61 -0.85
C PRO A 54 -6.06 -10.48 0.44
N GLU A 55 -6.35 -11.59 1.13
CA GLU A 55 -7.07 -11.56 2.40
C GLU A 55 -6.24 -10.86 3.49
N ILE A 56 -4.94 -11.16 3.59
CA ILE A 56 -4.04 -10.51 4.57
C ILE A 56 -3.96 -9.00 4.31
N ILE A 57 -3.80 -8.60 3.04
CA ILE A 57 -3.78 -7.19 2.66
C ILE A 57 -5.05 -6.48 3.15
N ARG A 58 -6.22 -7.02 2.84
CA ARG A 58 -7.51 -6.46 3.26
C ARG A 58 -7.65 -6.36 4.78
N MET A 59 -7.25 -7.39 5.51
CA MET A 59 -7.31 -7.39 6.97
C MET A 59 -6.36 -6.36 7.60
N LYS A 60 -5.24 -6.05 6.94
CA LYS A 60 -4.31 -5.03 7.42
C LYS A 60 -4.78 -3.61 7.12
N THR A 61 -5.45 -3.39 5.99
CA THR A 61 -5.84 -2.05 5.51
C THR A 61 -7.30 -1.67 5.76
N CYS A 62 -8.14 -2.60 6.23
CA CYS A 62 -9.55 -2.37 6.51
C CYS A 62 -9.79 -1.22 7.51
N GLN A 63 -10.95 -0.57 7.44
CA GLN A 63 -11.29 0.54 8.36
C GLN A 63 -11.45 0.05 9.81
N GLU A 64 -11.89 -1.20 9.96
CA GLU A 64 -12.06 -1.93 11.21
C GLU A 64 -10.74 -2.07 12.00
N ASN A 65 -9.60 -2.05 11.31
CA ASN A 65 -8.28 -2.05 11.92
C ASN A 65 -7.90 -0.64 12.41
N THR A 66 -8.49 -0.21 13.53
CA THR A 66 -8.26 1.13 14.09
C THR A 66 -6.79 1.40 14.42
N GLU A 67 -6.00 0.36 14.67
CA GLU A 67 -4.56 0.45 14.94
C GLU A 67 -3.68 0.49 13.69
N ALA A 68 -4.26 0.43 12.48
CA ALA A 68 -3.47 0.47 11.25
C ALA A 68 -2.72 1.79 11.10
N THR A 69 -1.39 1.68 10.99
CA THR A 69 -0.47 2.79 10.78
C THR A 69 0.06 2.77 9.34
N GLU A 70 0.82 3.77 8.95
CA GLU A 70 1.57 3.82 7.69
C GLU A 70 2.46 2.60 7.46
N PHE A 71 2.96 1.97 8.54
CA PHE A 71 3.71 0.72 8.48
C PHE A 71 2.84 -0.49 8.14
N SER A 72 1.56 -0.47 8.54
CA SER A 72 0.59 -1.51 8.16
C SER A 72 0.30 -1.48 6.66
N PHE A 73 0.23 -0.29 6.06
CA PHE A 73 0.03 -0.11 4.62
C PHE A 73 1.29 -0.44 3.80
N THR A 74 2.47 0.03 4.23
CA THR A 74 3.73 -0.33 3.55
C THR A 74 4.00 -1.82 3.60
N SER A 75 3.79 -2.46 4.76
CA SER A 75 3.88 -3.93 4.84
C SER A 75 2.82 -4.67 4.01
N ALA A 76 1.69 -4.04 3.66
CA ALA A 76 0.72 -4.58 2.71
C ALA A 76 1.16 -4.38 1.25
N LEU A 77 1.88 -3.30 0.94
CA LEU A 77 2.51 -3.10 -0.36
C LEU A 77 3.63 -4.11 -0.60
N ASP A 78 4.43 -4.44 0.42
CA ASP A 78 5.47 -5.46 0.34
C ASP A 78 4.89 -6.85 -0.01
N LEU A 79 3.67 -7.13 0.44
CA LEU A 79 2.98 -8.38 0.13
C LEU A 79 2.61 -8.53 -1.35
N LEU A 80 2.61 -7.45 -2.13
CA LEU A 80 2.31 -7.48 -3.57
C LEU A 80 3.35 -8.27 -4.39
N ASP A 81 4.56 -8.41 -3.87
CA ASP A 81 5.62 -9.25 -4.47
C ASP A 81 5.27 -10.75 -4.42
N HIS A 82 4.35 -11.14 -3.55
CA HIS A 82 3.85 -12.50 -3.40
C HIS A 82 2.57 -12.77 -4.21
N VAL A 83 2.13 -11.82 -5.04
CA VAL A 83 0.98 -11.97 -5.92
C VAL A 83 1.44 -12.47 -7.29
N ASP A 84 0.82 -13.56 -7.75
CA ASP A 84 1.24 -14.31 -8.94
C ASP A 84 1.00 -13.54 -10.25
N THR A 85 -0.08 -12.76 -10.33
CA THR A 85 -0.50 -12.09 -11.56
C THR A 85 -0.38 -10.57 -11.45
N ASP A 86 0.09 -9.94 -12.53
CA ASP A 86 0.30 -8.48 -12.56
C ASP A 86 -1.02 -7.70 -12.52
N ASP A 87 -2.10 -8.26 -13.08
CA ASP A 87 -3.45 -7.69 -13.04
C ASP A 87 -3.99 -7.66 -11.60
N GLU A 88 -3.85 -8.77 -10.86
CA GLU A 88 -4.26 -8.84 -9.45
C GLU A 88 -3.38 -7.94 -8.59
N ARG A 89 -2.07 -7.90 -8.85
CA ARG A 89 -1.13 -6.99 -8.18
C ARG A 89 -1.54 -5.54 -8.35
N SER A 90 -1.81 -5.12 -9.58
CA SER A 90 -2.21 -3.75 -9.91
C SER A 90 -3.56 -3.38 -9.27
N SER A 91 -4.48 -4.34 -9.23
CA SER A 91 -5.79 -4.16 -8.58
C SER A 91 -5.65 -3.99 -7.06
N LEU A 92 -4.85 -4.84 -6.41
CA LEU A 92 -4.59 -4.77 -4.97
C LEU A 92 -3.77 -3.53 -4.61
N LEU A 93 -2.83 -3.12 -5.46
CA LEU A 93 -2.08 -1.89 -5.29
C LEU A 93 -3.03 -0.69 -5.18
N LEU A 94 -3.95 -0.57 -6.14
CA LEU A 94 -4.96 0.49 -6.11
C LEU A 94 -5.84 0.35 -4.86
N GLU A 95 -6.33 -0.85 -4.55
CA GLU A 95 -7.15 -1.13 -3.37
C GLU A 95 -6.48 -0.63 -2.07
N ILE A 96 -5.19 -0.92 -1.85
CA ILE A 96 -4.44 -0.46 -0.67
C ILE A 96 -4.47 1.06 -0.55
N TRP A 97 -4.22 1.79 -1.64
CA TRP A 97 -4.22 3.25 -1.64
C TRP A 97 -5.62 3.84 -1.44
N LEU A 98 -6.65 3.22 -2.02
CA LEU A 98 -8.04 3.62 -1.78
C LEU A 98 -8.41 3.48 -0.32
N MET A 99 -8.00 2.40 0.34
CA MET A 99 -8.24 2.21 1.78
C MET A 99 -7.53 3.28 2.63
N ALA A 100 -6.33 3.72 2.22
CA ALA A 100 -5.64 4.83 2.87
C ALA A 100 -6.41 6.15 2.71
N ILE A 101 -6.96 6.43 1.53
CA ILE A 101 -7.80 7.62 1.27
C ILE A 101 -9.09 7.57 2.09
N LEU A 102 -9.76 6.41 2.09
CA LEU A 102 -11.05 6.23 2.77
C LEU A 102 -10.94 6.35 4.29
N ARG A 103 -9.76 6.08 4.86
CA ARG A 103 -9.52 6.27 6.30
C ARG A 103 -9.64 7.73 6.72
N ASP A 104 -9.24 8.66 5.86
CA ASP A 104 -9.33 10.11 6.09
C ASP A 104 -10.48 10.78 5.31
N GLN A 105 -11.50 10.01 4.90
CA GLN A 105 -12.60 10.52 4.07
C GLN A 105 -13.28 11.77 4.66
N GLU A 106 -13.44 11.82 5.98
CA GLU A 106 -14.05 12.96 6.67
C GLU A 106 -13.20 14.22 6.51
N ARG A 107 -11.87 14.06 6.54
CA ARG A 107 -10.92 15.16 6.39
C ARG A 107 -10.97 15.75 4.99
N TYR A 108 -11.11 14.91 3.96
CA TYR A 108 -11.23 15.33 2.57
C TYR A 108 -12.58 15.99 2.22
N LEU A 109 -13.61 15.76 3.05
CA LEU A 109 -14.94 16.34 2.89
C LEU A 109 -15.15 17.61 3.73
N THR A 110 -14.29 17.86 4.72
CA THR A 110 -14.42 18.98 5.67
C THR A 110 -13.57 20.18 5.24
N PRO A 111 -14.18 21.30 4.79
CA PRO A 111 -13.46 22.48 4.30
C PRO A 111 -12.34 22.93 5.24
N LEU A 112 -11.20 23.31 4.66
CA LEU A 112 -10.10 23.90 5.42
C LEU A 112 -10.58 25.14 6.16
N ALA A 113 -10.18 25.27 7.43
CA ALA A 113 -10.42 26.51 8.16
C ALA A 113 -9.53 27.62 7.60
N ASP A 114 -9.96 28.88 7.73
CA ASP A 114 -9.25 30.05 7.16
C ASP A 114 -7.78 30.18 7.61
N ASN A 115 -7.41 29.60 8.76
CA ASN A 115 -6.06 29.64 9.33
C ASN A 115 -5.32 28.30 9.26
N GLU A 116 -5.85 27.32 8.56
CA GLU A 116 -5.26 25.99 8.48
C GLU A 116 -4.33 25.89 7.27
N ASP A 117 -3.09 25.47 7.49
CA ASP A 117 -2.11 25.26 6.42
C ASP A 117 -2.40 23.93 5.69
N PRO A 118 -2.74 23.96 4.39
CA PRO A 118 -2.99 22.75 3.60
C PRO A 118 -1.80 21.76 3.63
N SER A 119 -0.58 22.27 3.75
CA SER A 119 0.64 21.45 3.75
C SER A 119 0.73 20.58 5.00
N LEU A 120 0.35 21.14 6.17
CA LEU A 120 0.31 20.40 7.43
C LEU A 120 -0.81 19.36 7.42
N VAL A 121 -1.95 19.70 6.80
CA VAL A 121 -3.07 18.77 6.62
C VAL A 121 -2.63 17.58 5.77
N ILE A 122 -1.99 17.84 4.63
CA ILE A 122 -1.51 16.79 3.72
C ILE A 122 -0.57 15.83 4.45
N GLN A 123 0.34 16.33 5.28
CA GLN A 123 1.28 15.50 6.03
C GLN A 123 0.63 14.57 7.05
N ASP A 124 -0.57 14.91 7.54
CA ASP A 124 -1.29 14.10 8.54
C ASP A 124 -2.15 13.00 7.90
N LEU A 125 -2.50 13.13 6.62
CA LEU A 125 -3.29 12.13 5.89
C LEU A 125 -2.52 10.82 5.72
N MET A 126 -3.17 9.69 6.01
CA MET A 126 -2.64 8.33 5.91
C MET A 126 -1.99 8.08 4.54
N PHE A 127 -2.64 8.52 3.46
CA PHE A 127 -2.10 8.41 2.11
C PHE A 127 -0.67 8.99 2.02
N PHE A 128 -0.47 10.23 2.46
CA PHE A 128 0.84 10.89 2.35
C PHE A 128 1.83 10.41 3.40
N ARG A 129 1.36 9.99 4.58
CA ARG A 129 2.22 9.32 5.58
C ARG A 129 2.82 8.02 5.02
N VAL A 130 2.04 7.24 4.27
CA VAL A 130 2.55 6.05 3.57
C VAL A 130 3.58 6.43 2.51
N VAL A 131 3.30 7.47 1.70
CA VAL A 131 4.28 7.99 0.73
C VAL A 131 5.59 8.37 1.42
N ASP A 132 5.52 9.09 2.54
CA ASP A 132 6.68 9.52 3.33
C ASP A 132 7.52 8.34 3.82
N VAL A 133 6.89 7.25 4.27
CA VAL A 133 7.62 6.03 4.67
C VAL A 133 8.32 5.41 3.47
N ILE A 134 7.64 5.23 2.34
CA ILE A 134 8.25 4.63 1.14
C ILE A 134 9.45 5.45 0.66
N VAL A 135 9.32 6.78 0.61
CA VAL A 135 10.42 7.68 0.21
C VAL A 135 11.61 7.57 1.17
N ARG A 136 11.37 7.40 2.47
CA ARG A 136 12.44 7.29 3.48
C ARG A 136 13.16 5.94 3.48
N PHE A 137 12.46 4.84 3.21
CA PHE A 137 13.00 3.48 3.43
C PHE A 137 13.30 2.70 2.15
N ASP A 138 12.52 2.86 1.09
CA ASP A 138 12.56 1.98 -0.08
C ASP A 138 12.95 2.71 -1.37
N SER A 139 12.83 4.05 -1.40
CA SER A 139 13.20 4.91 -2.54
C SER A 139 12.52 4.58 -3.89
N ASN A 140 11.70 3.52 -3.97
CA ASN A 140 11.01 3.08 -5.17
C ASN A 140 9.53 3.47 -5.16
N LEU A 141 9.23 4.72 -4.80
CA LEU A 141 7.85 5.21 -4.80
C LEU A 141 7.19 5.09 -6.19
N SER A 142 7.96 5.19 -7.27
CA SER A 142 7.45 5.10 -8.64
C SER A 142 6.84 3.75 -9.00
N SER A 143 7.24 2.65 -8.36
CA SER A 143 6.62 1.33 -8.60
C SER A 143 5.30 1.16 -7.88
N TYR A 144 5.10 1.88 -6.77
CA TYR A 144 3.92 1.71 -5.91
C TYR A 144 2.89 2.82 -6.06
N LEU A 145 3.27 4.04 -6.43
CA LEU A 145 2.35 5.18 -6.48
C LEU A 145 1.65 5.26 -7.84
N PRO A 146 0.33 5.01 -7.91
CA PRO A 146 -0.43 5.15 -9.14
C PRO A 146 -0.58 6.64 -9.53
N PRO A 147 -0.89 6.95 -10.80
CA PRO A 147 -1.11 8.32 -11.21
C PRO A 147 -2.36 8.92 -10.55
N LEU A 148 -2.32 10.22 -10.24
CA LEU A 148 -3.42 10.93 -9.57
C LEU A 148 -4.78 10.74 -10.27
N SER A 149 -4.81 10.67 -11.59
CA SER A 149 -6.04 10.47 -12.36
C SER A 149 -6.77 9.18 -11.97
N GLN A 150 -6.05 8.11 -11.65
CA GLN A 150 -6.67 6.85 -11.24
C GLN A 150 -7.45 7.00 -9.93
N PHE A 151 -7.02 7.88 -9.03
CA PHE A 151 -7.75 8.15 -7.79
C PHE A 151 -8.97 9.05 -8.01
N LEU A 152 -8.81 10.11 -8.82
CA LEU A 152 -9.90 11.07 -9.07
C LEU A 152 -11.04 10.45 -9.89
N GLU A 153 -10.72 9.48 -10.75
CA GLU A 153 -11.68 8.81 -11.65
C GLU A 153 -12.20 7.48 -11.09
N CYS A 154 -11.65 6.99 -9.97
CA CYS A 154 -11.96 5.66 -9.41
C CYS A 154 -13.43 5.49 -9.02
N GLU A 155 -14.15 4.56 -9.63
CA GLU A 155 -15.57 4.33 -9.31
C GLU A 155 -15.79 3.76 -7.89
N ASP A 156 -14.79 3.08 -7.33
CA ASP A 156 -14.86 2.48 -6.00
C ASP A 156 -14.83 3.53 -4.87
N LEU A 157 -14.41 4.76 -5.16
CA LEU A 157 -14.53 5.87 -4.20
C LEU A 157 -15.96 6.42 -4.15
N PRO A 158 -16.46 6.76 -2.95
CA PRO A 158 -17.75 7.42 -2.79
C PRO A 158 -17.89 8.64 -3.70
N SER A 159 -19.05 8.77 -4.35
CA SER A 159 -19.32 9.87 -5.28
C SER A 159 -19.22 11.25 -4.63
N THR A 160 -19.54 11.33 -3.32
CA THR A 160 -19.38 12.54 -2.49
C THR A 160 -17.92 12.97 -2.38
N LEU A 161 -17.02 12.01 -2.20
CA LEU A 161 -15.58 12.25 -2.09
C LEU A 161 -15.01 12.67 -3.43
N ARG A 162 -15.32 11.94 -4.52
CA ARG A 162 -14.86 12.29 -5.87
C ARG A 162 -15.32 13.64 -6.37
N SER A 163 -16.52 14.05 -5.98
CA SER A 163 -17.08 15.36 -6.35
C SER A 163 -16.61 16.49 -5.44
N SER A 164 -15.86 16.20 -4.36
CA SER A 164 -15.38 17.20 -3.43
C SER A 164 -14.26 18.04 -4.05
N PRO A 165 -14.41 19.37 -4.16
CA PRO A 165 -13.34 20.25 -4.60
C PRO A 165 -12.11 20.18 -3.69
N GLN A 166 -12.33 19.93 -2.40
CA GLN A 166 -11.26 19.84 -1.42
C GLN A 166 -10.46 18.56 -1.54
N PHE A 167 -11.12 17.42 -1.78
CA PHE A 167 -10.42 16.16 -2.07
C PHE A 167 -9.46 16.34 -3.24
N LYS A 168 -9.98 16.88 -4.35
CA LYS A 168 -9.18 17.18 -5.54
C LYS A 168 -8.01 18.11 -5.22
N TYR A 169 -8.27 19.21 -4.51
CA TYR A 169 -7.25 20.19 -4.14
C TYR A 169 -6.13 19.59 -3.28
N LEU A 170 -6.48 18.88 -2.20
CA LEU A 170 -5.48 18.27 -1.30
C LEU A 170 -4.65 17.20 -2.00
N MET A 171 -5.28 16.39 -2.85
CA MET A 171 -4.58 15.37 -3.63
C MET A 171 -3.66 15.99 -4.69
N GLU A 172 -4.13 16.99 -5.45
CA GLU A 172 -3.28 17.71 -6.44
C GLU A 172 -2.08 18.37 -5.76
N LEU A 173 -2.31 19.10 -4.67
CA LEU A 173 -1.25 19.76 -3.92
C LEU A 173 -0.26 18.74 -3.34
N GLY A 174 -0.75 17.65 -2.73
CA GLY A 174 0.13 16.64 -2.16
C GLY A 174 0.97 15.91 -3.21
N TYR A 175 0.41 15.61 -4.39
CA TYR A 175 1.18 15.05 -5.51
C TYR A 175 2.25 16.00 -6.03
N GLU A 176 1.97 17.31 -6.03
CA GLU A 176 2.97 18.32 -6.33
C GLU A 176 4.12 18.27 -5.32
N HIS A 177 3.82 18.24 -4.01
CA HIS A 177 4.84 18.11 -2.96
C HIS A 177 5.69 16.86 -3.12
N VAL A 178 5.08 15.71 -3.38
CA VAL A 178 5.79 14.44 -3.62
C VAL A 178 6.71 14.56 -4.84
N THR A 179 6.21 15.13 -5.93
CA THR A 179 6.99 15.31 -7.17
C THR A 179 8.17 16.26 -6.95
N GLN A 180 7.98 17.34 -6.20
CA GLN A 180 9.04 18.28 -5.85
C GLN A 180 10.08 17.65 -4.91
N ALA A 181 9.64 16.87 -3.92
CA ALA A 181 10.51 16.15 -3.00
C ALA A 181 11.39 15.13 -3.74
N LEU A 182 10.81 14.35 -4.66
CA LEU A 182 11.56 13.44 -5.52
C LEU A 182 12.62 14.21 -6.33
N LYS A 183 12.23 15.27 -7.04
CA LYS A 183 13.17 16.10 -7.82
C LYS A 183 14.31 16.67 -6.98
N SER A 184 14.01 17.11 -5.76
CA SER A 184 14.99 17.70 -4.84
C SER A 184 15.93 16.65 -4.24
N GLY A 185 15.43 15.43 -3.97
CA GLY A 185 16.23 14.28 -3.54
C GLY A 185 17.19 13.76 -4.61
N TYR A 186 16.84 13.91 -5.90
CA TYR A 186 17.74 13.62 -7.02
C TYR A 186 18.81 14.72 -7.27
N GLY A 187 18.78 15.83 -6.55
CA GLY A 187 19.71 16.96 -6.72
C GLY A 187 21.05 16.83 -5.98
N THR A 188 21.23 15.86 -5.09
CA THR A 188 22.46 15.72 -4.26
C THR A 188 23.30 14.49 -4.58
N ALA A 189 22.84 13.60 -5.47
CA ALA A 189 23.61 12.41 -5.90
C ALA A 189 24.09 12.47 -7.37
N GLY A 190 23.79 13.55 -8.10
CA GLY A 190 23.99 13.63 -9.56
C GLY A 190 25.10 14.56 -10.08
N THR A 191 25.85 15.27 -9.24
CA THR A 191 26.81 16.32 -9.69
C THR A 191 28.22 16.14 -9.15
N ALA A 192 28.73 14.90 -9.13
CA ALA A 192 30.13 14.62 -8.80
C ALA A 192 30.84 13.69 -9.81
N VAL A 193 30.39 13.63 -11.07
CA VAL A 193 31.12 12.95 -12.15
C VAL A 193 31.06 13.77 -13.44
N GLU A 194 31.61 14.99 -13.42
CA GLU A 194 32.00 15.67 -14.66
C GLU A 194 33.15 16.67 -14.47
N GLU A 195 34.10 16.36 -13.58
CA GLU A 195 35.44 16.94 -13.62
C GLU A 195 36.47 15.82 -13.84
N MET A 196 36.47 15.23 -15.03
CA MET A 196 37.66 14.57 -15.56
C MET A 196 37.61 14.42 -17.07
N GLN A 197 37.58 15.55 -17.78
CA GLN A 197 38.08 15.67 -19.15
C GLN A 197 38.22 17.16 -19.54
N ALA A 198 39.31 17.76 -19.08
CA ALA A 198 39.98 18.89 -19.73
C ALA A 198 41.46 18.86 -19.35
#